data_AF-A1DKJ1-F1
#
_entry.id   AF-A1DKJ1-F1
#
_cell.length_a   1.000
_cell.length_b   1.000
_cell.length_c   1.000
_cell.angle_alpha   90.00
_cell.angle_beta   90.00
_cell.angle_gamma   90.00
#
_symmetry.space_group_name_H-M   'P 1'
#
loop_
_entity.id
_entity.type
_entity.pdbx_description
1 polymer ?
#
loop_
_entity_poly.entity_id
_entity_poly.type
_entity_poly.pdbx_seq_one_letter_code
_entity_poly.pdbx_strand_id
1 'polypeptide(L)'
;MHSLRKPGKRRRTDPSGLKDDRPGPASTWDVFNNSLAPLPQVSSRKTPQPDSQTPLSLDAEKVTLIQAYQNGVGAWMDLFDDEANFQRTVVKRALRCSLLMSAICALTARHITMVDEGGEVWKPVAVQYYGESLRQLIASLDCPTSCPVDILAATILLSSYELLASPGLDHRRHVSGALTLIRTHACRASSEGLMAAAFWVYARQDIAMALVHECPTMLPPDEWGVSWDEQETREGQLGNQMVWLLARVIAHTFRSTTGSVQALSEGRASLIKELDAWHERLPESFRGTAFGPPLEEGFLPRWFAVPSTGKESPNTTLT
;
A
#
# COMPACT_ATOMS: atom_id res chain seq x y z
N MET A 1 -63.96 47.26 -32.10
CA MET A 1 -64.53 46.46 -30.99
C MET A 1 -63.40 45.68 -30.32
N HIS A 2 -63.21 46.00 -29.04
CA HIS A 2 -62.41 45.36 -27.98
C HIS A 2 -61.13 44.55 -28.29
N SER A 3 -59.98 45.11 -27.90
CA SER A 3 -58.80 44.33 -27.48
C SER A 3 -58.47 44.64 -26.02
N LEU A 4 -58.46 43.59 -25.20
CA LEU A 4 -58.24 43.55 -23.76
C LEU A 4 -56.75 43.62 -23.43
N ARG A 5 -56.32 44.61 -22.63
CA ARG A 5 -55.04 44.58 -21.90
C ARG A 5 -55.25 43.87 -20.55
N LYS A 6 -54.48 42.81 -20.28
CA LYS A 6 -54.28 42.25 -18.93
C LYS A 6 -52.87 42.61 -18.40
N PRO A 7 -52.70 42.80 -17.08
CA PRO A 7 -51.44 43.25 -16.48
C PRO A 7 -50.47 42.09 -16.22
N GLY A 8 -49.18 42.44 -16.12
CA GLY A 8 -48.04 41.54 -16.06
C GLY A 8 -47.96 40.66 -14.79
N LYS A 9 -47.48 39.43 -14.99
CA LYS A 9 -47.00 38.55 -13.92
C LYS A 9 -45.48 38.64 -13.85
N ARG A 10 -44.96 39.08 -12.69
CA ARG A 10 -43.56 38.96 -12.30
C ARG A 10 -43.17 37.48 -12.29
N ARG A 11 -42.14 37.12 -13.07
CA ARG A 11 -41.51 35.79 -13.05
C ARG A 11 -40.62 35.73 -11.81
N ARG A 12 -40.99 34.87 -10.83
CA ARG A 12 -40.08 34.43 -9.78
C ARG A 12 -38.97 33.61 -10.45
N THR A 13 -37.72 34.01 -10.26
CA THR A 13 -36.54 33.20 -10.56
C THR A 13 -36.33 32.25 -9.40
N ASP A 14 -36.55 30.96 -9.61
CA ASP A 14 -36.04 29.90 -8.73
C ASP A 14 -34.50 29.86 -8.85
N PRO A 15 -33.73 29.88 -7.75
CA PRO A 15 -32.32 29.55 -7.80
C PRO A 15 -32.20 28.02 -7.75
N SER A 16 -32.25 27.37 -8.92
CA SER A 16 -31.88 25.97 -9.04
C SER A 16 -30.40 25.82 -8.70
N GLY A 17 -30.14 25.05 -7.64
CA GLY A 17 -28.80 24.72 -7.18
C GLY A 17 -27.96 24.12 -8.30
N LEU A 18 -26.75 24.65 -8.46
CA LEU A 18 -25.68 23.92 -9.11
C LEU A 18 -25.44 22.65 -8.28
N LYS A 19 -25.86 21.50 -8.81
CA LYS A 19 -25.28 20.24 -8.38
C LYS A 19 -23.81 20.30 -8.78
N ASP A 20 -22.95 20.17 -7.78
CA ASP A 20 -21.52 20.01 -7.95
C ASP A 20 -21.29 18.66 -8.65
N ASP A 21 -21.29 18.65 -9.98
CA ASP A 21 -21.05 17.48 -10.85
C ASP A 21 -19.56 17.10 -10.89
N ARG A 22 -18.79 17.41 -9.85
CA ARG A 22 -17.42 16.92 -9.74
C ARG A 22 -17.47 15.40 -9.53
N PRO A 23 -16.86 14.59 -10.42
CA PRO A 23 -16.74 13.17 -10.17
C PRO A 23 -16.03 12.98 -8.82
N GLY A 24 -16.55 12.07 -8.01
CA GLY A 24 -15.91 11.69 -6.74
C GLY A 24 -14.48 11.20 -6.94
N PRO A 25 -13.65 11.14 -5.88
CA PRO A 25 -12.26 10.71 -6.01
C PRO A 25 -12.18 9.32 -6.64
N ALA A 26 -11.26 9.14 -7.60
CA ALA A 26 -11.04 7.88 -8.30
C ALA A 26 -9.88 7.07 -7.71
N SER A 27 -9.08 7.69 -6.83
CA SER A 27 -7.91 7.12 -6.18
C SER A 27 -7.73 7.59 -4.74
N THR A 28 -6.92 6.87 -3.98
CA THR A 28 -6.45 7.29 -2.65
C THR A 28 -5.80 8.67 -2.72
N TRP A 29 -5.02 8.95 -3.77
CA TRP A 29 -4.46 10.28 -4.03
C TRP A 29 -5.52 11.36 -4.12
N ASP A 30 -6.58 11.14 -4.90
CA ASP A 30 -7.66 12.12 -5.04
C ASP A 30 -8.37 12.37 -3.72
N VAL A 31 -8.50 11.34 -2.87
CA VAL A 31 -9.05 11.50 -1.51
C VAL A 31 -8.21 12.50 -0.73
N PHE A 32 -6.90 12.28 -0.62
CA PHE A 32 -6.03 13.13 0.20
C PHE A 32 -5.78 14.51 -0.42
N ASN A 33 -5.76 14.62 -1.74
CA ASN A 33 -5.55 15.90 -2.42
C ASN A 33 -6.84 16.76 -2.42
N ASN A 34 -8.03 16.16 -2.52
CA ASN A 34 -9.30 16.89 -2.45
C ASN A 34 -9.68 17.27 -1.02
N SER A 35 -9.29 16.48 0.00
CA SER A 35 -9.50 16.82 1.42
C SER A 35 -8.69 18.05 1.89
N LEU A 36 -7.72 18.54 1.11
CA LEU A 36 -6.95 19.76 1.38
C LEU A 36 -7.62 21.05 0.83
N ALA A 37 -8.72 20.93 0.08
CA ALA A 37 -9.54 22.07 -0.33
C ALA A 37 -10.70 22.27 0.66
N PRO A 38 -10.95 23.48 1.20
CA PRO A 38 -12.09 23.69 2.10
C PRO A 38 -13.39 23.50 1.32
N LEU A 39 -14.06 22.36 1.54
CA LEU A 39 -15.41 22.13 1.02
C LEU A 39 -16.39 23.07 1.73
N PRO A 40 -17.41 23.62 1.03
CA PRO A 40 -18.46 24.40 1.66
C PRO A 40 -19.17 23.53 2.71
N GLN A 41 -19.29 24.04 3.93
CA GLN A 41 -20.03 23.38 5.00
C GLN A 41 -21.49 23.15 4.58
N VAL A 42 -21.82 21.91 4.22
CA VAL A 42 -23.22 21.47 4.17
C VAL A 42 -23.55 20.92 5.54
N SER A 43 -24.12 21.78 6.39
CA SER A 43 -24.78 21.38 7.63
C SER A 43 -25.92 20.42 7.35
N SER A 44 -25.72 19.14 7.65
CA SER A 44 -26.69 18.24 8.26
C SER A 44 -26.20 16.79 8.13
N ARG A 45 -25.75 16.18 9.22
CA ARG A 45 -25.99 14.75 9.45
C ARG A 45 -25.84 14.37 10.92
N LYS A 46 -26.72 13.43 11.29
CA LYS A 46 -27.06 12.98 12.63
C LYS A 46 -25.84 12.53 13.43
N THR A 47 -25.90 12.77 14.74
CA THR A 47 -25.03 12.23 15.79
C THR A 47 -24.75 10.74 15.56
N PRO A 48 -23.50 10.26 15.63
CA PRO A 48 -23.22 8.83 15.57
C PRO A 48 -23.83 8.17 16.81
N GLN A 49 -24.75 7.22 16.60
CA GLN A 49 -25.09 6.28 17.67
C GLN A 49 -23.89 5.35 17.89
N PRO A 50 -23.63 4.91 19.12
CA PRO A 50 -22.57 3.95 19.39
C PRO A 50 -22.91 2.64 18.66
N ASP A 51 -22.06 2.27 17.70
CA ASP A 51 -22.22 1.04 16.91
C ASP A 51 -22.32 -0.17 17.84
N SER A 52 -23.51 -0.77 17.90
CA SER A 52 -23.65 -2.16 18.28
C SER A 52 -22.82 -3.00 17.31
N GLN A 53 -21.71 -3.56 17.78
CA GLN A 53 -20.77 -4.40 17.04
C GLN A 53 -21.43 -5.69 16.56
N THR A 54 -22.30 -5.62 15.55
CA THR A 54 -22.73 -6.81 14.81
C THR A 54 -21.58 -7.26 13.90
N PRO A 55 -21.12 -8.52 13.99
CA PRO A 55 -20.13 -9.07 13.08
C PRO A 55 -20.57 -8.86 11.62
N LEU A 56 -19.62 -8.50 10.75
CA LEU A 56 -19.91 -8.39 9.31
C LEU A 56 -20.35 -9.75 8.78
N SER A 57 -21.44 -9.77 7.99
CA SER A 57 -21.90 -10.98 7.33
C SER A 57 -20.91 -11.37 6.22
N LEU A 58 -20.33 -12.55 6.33
CA LEU A 58 -19.44 -13.13 5.32
C LEU A 58 -20.27 -13.97 4.36
N ASP A 59 -20.28 -13.57 3.08
CA ASP A 59 -20.81 -14.39 1.99
C ASP A 59 -19.69 -15.28 1.40
N ALA A 60 -20.08 -16.22 0.54
CA ALA A 60 -19.14 -17.16 -0.08
C ALA A 60 -18.06 -16.47 -0.93
N GLU A 61 -18.40 -15.34 -1.57
CA GLU A 61 -17.46 -14.55 -2.37
C GLU A 61 -16.35 -13.95 -1.49
N LYS A 62 -16.72 -13.29 -0.38
CA LYS A 62 -15.75 -12.75 0.57
C LYS A 62 -14.89 -13.84 1.18
N VAL A 63 -15.45 -14.99 1.54
CA VAL A 63 -14.68 -16.12 2.07
C VAL A 63 -13.63 -16.60 1.06
N THR A 64 -14.02 -16.75 -0.21
CA THR A 64 -13.11 -17.14 -1.29
C THR A 64 -11.97 -16.13 -1.44
N LEU A 65 -12.28 -14.84 -1.47
CA LEU A 65 -11.28 -13.77 -1.56
C LEU A 65 -10.38 -13.71 -0.34
N ILE A 66 -10.89 -13.88 0.88
CA ILE A 66 -10.06 -13.89 2.09
C ILE A 66 -9.10 -15.08 2.09
N GLN A 67 -9.55 -16.26 1.66
CA GLN A 67 -8.68 -17.45 1.58
C GLN A 67 -7.58 -17.26 0.53
N ALA A 68 -7.92 -16.72 -0.64
CA ALA A 68 -6.94 -16.38 -1.68
C ALA A 68 -5.96 -15.29 -1.20
N TYR A 69 -6.46 -14.30 -0.45
CA TYR A 69 -5.63 -13.27 0.18
C TYR A 69 -4.62 -13.92 1.11
N GLN A 70 -5.08 -14.72 2.09
CA GLN A 70 -4.21 -15.33 3.08
C GLN A 70 -3.11 -16.20 2.45
N ASN A 71 -3.40 -16.88 1.33
CA ASN A 71 -2.43 -17.77 0.67
C ASN A 71 -1.58 -17.10 -0.41
N GLY A 72 -1.86 -15.84 -0.77
CA GLY A 72 -1.09 -15.09 -1.75
C GLY A 72 -0.80 -13.69 -1.26
N VAL A 73 -1.81 -12.83 -1.38
CA VAL A 73 -1.67 -11.38 -1.18
C VAL A 73 -1.41 -10.94 0.28
N GLY A 74 -1.65 -11.78 1.27
CA GLY A 74 -1.22 -11.49 2.64
C GLY A 74 0.28 -11.71 2.78
N ALA A 75 0.75 -12.85 2.28
CA ALA A 75 2.13 -13.32 2.48
C ALA A 75 3.18 -12.41 1.83
N TRP A 76 2.95 -11.95 0.60
CA TRP A 76 3.86 -11.01 -0.08
C TRP A 76 3.93 -9.62 0.60
N MET A 77 2.88 -9.17 1.30
CA MET A 77 2.84 -7.88 2.01
C MET A 77 3.60 -8.01 3.32
N ASP A 78 3.64 -9.19 3.90
CA ASP A 78 4.41 -9.50 5.10
C ASP A 78 5.86 -9.90 4.80
N LEU A 79 6.39 -9.53 3.63
CA LEU A 79 7.82 -9.66 3.37
C LEU A 79 8.61 -8.92 4.46
N PHE A 80 9.44 -9.68 5.18
CA PHE A 80 10.21 -9.23 6.34
C PHE A 80 9.37 -8.81 7.58
N ASP A 81 8.14 -9.31 7.69
CA ASP A 81 7.31 -9.18 8.89
C ASP A 81 7.05 -10.57 9.51
N ASP A 82 7.82 -10.90 10.56
CA ASP A 82 7.75 -12.19 11.24
C ASP A 82 6.36 -12.48 11.87
N GLU A 83 5.61 -11.44 12.22
CA GLU A 83 4.28 -11.55 12.83
C GLU A 83 3.18 -11.79 11.80
N ALA A 84 3.47 -11.56 10.51
CA ALA A 84 2.54 -11.61 9.40
C ALA A 84 1.29 -10.75 9.62
N ASN A 85 1.49 -9.45 9.87
CA ASN A 85 0.41 -8.54 10.26
C ASN A 85 -0.65 -8.37 9.15
N PHE A 86 -0.27 -8.28 7.87
CA PHE A 86 -1.23 -8.18 6.78
C PHE A 86 -1.99 -9.48 6.55
N GLN A 87 -1.32 -10.63 6.61
CA GLN A 87 -1.91 -11.95 6.41
C GLN A 87 -2.83 -12.35 7.58
N ARG A 88 -2.49 -11.96 8.82
CA ARG A 88 -3.19 -12.41 10.05
C ARG A 88 -3.94 -11.29 10.74
N THR A 89 -3.26 -10.21 11.13
CA THR A 89 -3.84 -9.15 11.95
C THR A 89 -4.91 -8.37 11.18
N VAL A 90 -4.61 -7.96 9.95
CA VAL A 90 -5.55 -7.23 9.08
C VAL A 90 -6.81 -8.06 8.78
N VAL A 91 -6.67 -9.36 8.50
CA VAL A 91 -7.82 -10.25 8.27
C VAL A 91 -8.71 -10.34 9.51
N LYS A 92 -8.13 -10.49 10.72
CA LYS A 92 -8.91 -10.50 11.97
C LYS A 92 -9.67 -9.19 12.18
N ARG A 93 -9.03 -8.06 11.89
CA ARG A 93 -9.63 -6.72 12.02
C ARG A 93 -10.72 -6.48 10.99
N ALA A 94 -10.57 -7.01 9.77
CA ALA A 94 -11.56 -6.94 8.70
C ALA A 94 -12.92 -7.56 9.06
N LEU A 95 -12.98 -8.50 10.00
CA LEU A 95 -14.26 -9.07 10.50
C LEU A 95 -15.15 -8.04 11.20
N ARG A 96 -14.58 -6.91 11.63
CA ARG A 96 -15.28 -5.81 12.33
C ARG A 96 -15.11 -4.46 11.64
N CYS A 97 -14.32 -4.38 10.58
CA CYS A 97 -14.04 -3.16 9.84
C CYS A 97 -14.37 -3.38 8.36
N SER A 98 -15.49 -2.81 7.90
CA SER A 98 -15.93 -2.97 6.51
C SER A 98 -14.90 -2.42 5.53
N LEU A 99 -14.21 -1.33 5.93
CA LEU A 99 -13.18 -0.68 5.12
C LEU A 99 -12.06 -1.67 4.79
N LEU A 100 -11.52 -2.35 5.81
CA LEU A 100 -10.49 -3.37 5.60
C LEU A 100 -11.03 -4.56 4.81
N MET A 101 -12.26 -5.00 5.08
CA MET A 101 -12.88 -6.11 4.34
C MET A 101 -12.97 -5.81 2.85
N SER A 102 -13.51 -4.64 2.48
CA SER A 102 -13.63 -4.20 1.09
C SER A 102 -12.25 -4.00 0.45
N ALA A 103 -11.26 -3.44 1.17
CA ALA A 103 -9.91 -3.27 0.66
C ALA A 103 -9.22 -4.62 0.36
N ILE A 104 -9.33 -5.61 1.26
CA ILE A 104 -8.82 -6.97 1.06
C ILE A 104 -9.46 -7.60 -0.18
N CYS A 105 -10.79 -7.54 -0.28
CA CYS A 105 -11.52 -8.12 -1.40
C CYS A 105 -11.14 -7.46 -2.73
N ALA A 106 -11.01 -6.13 -2.76
CA ALA A 106 -10.58 -5.38 -3.93
C ALA A 106 -9.20 -5.83 -4.42
N LEU A 107 -8.20 -5.76 -3.53
CA LEU A 107 -6.82 -6.10 -3.85
C LEU A 107 -6.69 -7.57 -4.31
N THR A 108 -7.37 -8.48 -3.62
CA THR A 108 -7.27 -9.90 -3.93
C THR A 108 -7.95 -10.25 -5.23
N ALA A 109 -9.17 -9.73 -5.47
CA ALA A 109 -9.85 -9.91 -6.73
C ALA A 109 -8.99 -9.38 -7.88
N ARG A 110 -8.34 -8.22 -7.70
CA ARG A 110 -7.41 -7.67 -8.69
C ARG A 110 -6.21 -8.57 -8.93
N HIS A 111 -5.58 -9.10 -7.88
CA HIS A 111 -4.47 -10.03 -8.01
C HIS A 111 -4.89 -11.28 -8.80
N ILE A 112 -6.04 -11.90 -8.46
CA ILE A 112 -6.59 -13.05 -9.19
C ILE A 112 -6.77 -12.74 -10.68
N THR A 113 -7.25 -11.54 -11.04
CA THR A 113 -7.38 -11.16 -12.48
C THR A 113 -6.05 -11.23 -13.24
N MET A 114 -4.92 -11.08 -12.56
CA MET A 114 -3.60 -11.03 -13.19
C MET A 114 -2.90 -12.39 -13.25
N VAL A 115 -3.15 -13.28 -12.29
CA VAL A 115 -2.35 -14.51 -12.11
C VAL A 115 -3.08 -15.79 -12.49
N ASP A 116 -4.42 -15.81 -12.42
CA ASP A 116 -5.20 -17.03 -12.66
C ASP A 116 -5.75 -17.10 -14.09
N GLU A 117 -5.66 -18.27 -14.71
CA GLU A 117 -6.33 -18.55 -15.98
C GLU A 117 -7.86 -18.42 -15.80
N GLY A 118 -8.49 -17.49 -16.52
CA GLY A 118 -9.91 -17.16 -16.36
C GLY A 118 -10.21 -16.12 -15.27
N GLY A 119 -9.17 -15.52 -14.66
CA GLY A 119 -9.30 -14.52 -13.61
C GLY A 119 -10.07 -13.25 -14.01
N GLU A 120 -10.23 -12.95 -15.31
CA GLU A 120 -10.97 -11.77 -15.81
C GLU A 120 -12.40 -11.65 -15.27
N VAL A 121 -13.03 -12.77 -14.87
CA VAL A 121 -14.35 -12.78 -14.22
C VAL A 121 -14.37 -11.97 -12.92
N TRP A 122 -13.22 -11.84 -12.24
CA TRP A 122 -13.07 -11.09 -10.98
C TRP A 122 -12.88 -9.59 -11.19
N LYS A 123 -12.69 -9.12 -12.42
CA LYS A 123 -12.43 -7.70 -12.70
C LYS A 123 -13.58 -6.78 -12.26
N PRO A 124 -14.87 -7.07 -12.53
CA PRO A 124 -15.97 -6.24 -12.02
C PRO A 124 -16.03 -6.24 -10.49
N VAL A 125 -15.76 -7.39 -9.87
CA VAL A 125 -15.74 -7.57 -8.40
C VAL A 125 -14.64 -6.71 -7.77
N ALA A 126 -13.44 -6.72 -8.37
CA ALA A 126 -12.31 -5.92 -7.95
C ALA A 126 -12.64 -4.41 -7.96
N VAL A 127 -13.21 -3.92 -9.07
CA VAL A 127 -13.62 -2.52 -9.23
C VAL A 127 -14.73 -2.14 -8.24
N GLN A 128 -15.71 -3.02 -8.02
CA GLN A 128 -16.81 -2.80 -7.08
C GLN A 128 -16.29 -2.63 -5.66
N TYR A 129 -15.48 -3.57 -5.16
CA TYR A 129 -14.93 -3.50 -3.81
C TYR A 129 -13.96 -2.33 -3.63
N TYR A 130 -13.19 -2.00 -4.67
CA TYR A 130 -12.32 -0.83 -4.65
C TYR A 130 -13.12 0.46 -4.45
N GLY A 131 -14.18 0.66 -5.25
CA GLY A 131 -15.05 1.83 -5.13
C GLY A 131 -15.80 1.90 -3.79
N GLU A 132 -16.24 0.75 -3.25
CA GLU A 132 -16.84 0.66 -1.91
C GLU A 132 -15.81 1.05 -0.83
N SER A 133 -14.62 0.47 -0.88
CA SER A 133 -13.55 0.75 0.08
C SER A 133 -13.11 2.21 0.03
N LEU A 134 -13.05 2.83 -1.15
CA LEU A 134 -12.69 4.24 -1.28
C LEU A 134 -13.74 5.16 -0.64
N ARG A 135 -15.03 4.88 -0.84
CA ARG A 135 -16.12 5.60 -0.15
C ARG A 135 -16.04 5.46 1.37
N GLN A 136 -15.74 4.27 1.85
CA GLN A 136 -15.58 4.01 3.28
C GLN A 136 -14.33 4.67 3.86
N LEU A 137 -13.24 4.77 3.09
CA LEU A 137 -12.04 5.49 3.49
C LEU A 137 -12.34 6.98 3.71
N ILE A 138 -13.01 7.62 2.74
CA ILE A 138 -13.41 9.03 2.84
C ILE A 138 -14.24 9.27 4.11
N ALA A 139 -15.27 8.43 4.32
CA ALA A 139 -16.11 8.54 5.51
C ALA A 139 -15.33 8.33 6.82
N SER A 140 -14.32 7.47 6.80
CA SER A 140 -13.49 7.16 7.98
C SER A 140 -12.53 8.29 8.33
N LEU A 141 -12.02 9.03 7.33
CA LEU A 141 -11.13 10.18 7.53
C LEU A 141 -11.84 11.35 8.23
N ASP A 142 -13.13 11.53 7.97
CA ASP A 142 -13.95 12.56 8.62
C ASP A 142 -14.48 12.14 10.01
N CYS A 143 -14.25 10.89 10.43
CA CYS A 143 -14.79 10.32 11.65
C CYS A 143 -13.72 10.25 12.76
N PRO A 144 -13.85 11.03 13.86
CA PRO A 144 -12.83 11.08 14.93
C PRO A 144 -12.64 9.77 15.70
N THR A 145 -13.62 8.87 15.66
CA THR A 145 -13.57 7.58 16.36
C THR A 145 -12.97 6.47 15.50
N SER A 146 -12.64 6.73 14.24
CA SER A 146 -11.99 5.75 13.37
C SER A 146 -10.63 5.36 13.91
N CYS A 147 -10.27 4.08 13.79
CA CYS A 147 -8.96 3.61 14.22
C CYS A 147 -7.89 4.00 13.18
N PRO A 148 -6.87 4.81 13.55
CA PRO A 148 -5.82 5.23 12.61
C PRO A 148 -5.09 4.05 11.95
N VAL A 149 -4.87 2.97 12.71
CA VAL A 149 -4.20 1.76 12.23
C VAL A 149 -5.02 1.08 11.12
N ASP A 150 -6.35 1.05 11.23
CA ASP A 150 -7.24 0.49 10.20
C ASP A 150 -7.25 1.35 8.94
N ILE A 151 -7.32 2.68 9.10
CA ILE A 151 -7.29 3.63 7.99
C ILE A 151 -5.97 3.50 7.23
N LEU A 152 -4.84 3.44 7.93
CA LEU A 152 -3.53 3.29 7.29
C LEU A 152 -3.42 1.94 6.57
N ALA A 153 -3.77 0.84 7.22
CA ALA A 153 -3.71 -0.49 6.60
C ALA A 153 -4.63 -0.59 5.37
N ALA A 154 -5.84 -0.04 5.42
CA ALA A 154 -6.75 0.03 4.28
C ALA A 154 -6.17 0.88 3.14
N THR A 155 -5.53 2.00 3.47
CA THR A 155 -4.89 2.87 2.49
C THR A 155 -3.72 2.16 1.79
N ILE A 156 -2.93 1.38 2.53
CA ILE A 156 -1.85 0.54 1.97
C ILE A 156 -2.40 -0.57 1.07
N LEU A 157 -3.52 -1.21 1.44
CA LEU A 157 -4.19 -2.19 0.58
C LEU A 157 -4.71 -1.55 -0.71
N LEU A 158 -5.30 -0.36 -0.63
CA LEU A 158 -5.79 0.38 -1.79
C LEU A 158 -4.66 0.89 -2.68
N SER A 159 -3.56 1.42 -2.13
CA SER A 159 -2.39 1.80 -2.93
C SER A 159 -1.77 0.59 -3.63
N SER A 160 -1.76 -0.58 -2.97
CA SER A 160 -1.34 -1.85 -3.58
C SER A 160 -2.28 -2.25 -4.73
N TYR A 161 -3.59 -2.04 -4.59
CA TYR A 161 -4.55 -2.32 -5.65
C TYR A 161 -4.27 -1.44 -6.87
N GLU A 162 -4.06 -0.14 -6.63
CA GLU A 162 -3.79 0.85 -7.67
C GLU A 162 -2.50 0.51 -8.44
N LEU A 163 -1.46 0.08 -7.72
CA LEU A 163 -0.20 -0.42 -8.29
C LEU A 163 -0.43 -1.58 -9.27
N LEU A 164 -1.31 -2.54 -8.93
CA LEU A 164 -1.66 -3.66 -9.81
C LEU A 164 -2.63 -3.26 -10.94
N ALA A 165 -3.51 -2.29 -10.68
CA ALA A 165 -4.53 -1.84 -11.63
C ALA A 165 -3.94 -1.04 -12.78
N SER A 166 -3.02 -0.14 -12.48
CA SER A 166 -2.47 0.83 -13.42
C SER A 166 -0.96 0.93 -13.26
N PRO A 167 -0.19 -0.08 -13.72
CA PRO A 167 1.26 0.01 -13.74
C PRO A 167 1.67 1.04 -14.80
N GLY A 168 1.85 2.32 -14.42
CA GLY A 168 2.09 3.41 -15.36
C GLY A 168 2.48 4.74 -14.72
N LEU A 169 2.29 5.86 -15.44
CA LEU A 169 2.78 7.19 -15.04
C LEU A 169 2.14 7.74 -13.73
N ASP A 170 1.06 7.14 -13.25
CA ASP A 170 0.35 7.55 -12.03
C ASP A 170 0.85 6.87 -10.74
N HIS A 171 1.83 5.94 -10.81
CA HIS A 171 2.43 5.26 -9.63
C HIS A 171 2.77 6.23 -8.48
N ARG A 172 3.38 7.36 -8.83
CA ARG A 172 3.77 8.38 -7.87
C ARG A 172 2.58 8.95 -7.08
N ARG A 173 1.42 9.14 -7.73
CA ARG A 173 0.21 9.66 -7.07
C ARG A 173 -0.31 8.66 -6.03
N HIS A 174 -0.41 7.39 -6.43
CA HIS A 174 -0.91 6.30 -5.59
C HIS A 174 -0.11 6.12 -4.30
N VAL A 175 1.23 6.10 -4.40
CA VAL A 175 2.12 5.98 -3.23
C VAL A 175 2.04 7.25 -2.36
N SER A 176 1.77 8.42 -2.94
CA SER A 176 1.76 9.69 -2.21
C SER A 176 0.53 9.85 -1.29
N GLY A 177 -0.59 9.18 -1.60
CA GLY A 177 -1.73 9.09 -0.70
C GLY A 177 -1.38 8.39 0.62
N ALA A 178 -0.73 7.23 0.55
CA ALA A 178 -0.25 6.50 1.71
C ALA A 178 0.78 7.30 2.54
N LEU A 179 1.69 8.02 1.86
CA LEU A 179 2.68 8.89 2.53
C LEU A 179 2.02 9.97 3.41
N THR A 180 0.87 10.50 2.96
CA THR A 180 0.13 11.51 3.73
C THR A 180 -0.27 10.96 5.10
N LEU A 181 -0.81 9.74 5.16
CA LEU A 181 -1.18 9.11 6.44
C LEU A 181 0.03 8.68 7.27
N ILE A 182 1.10 8.22 6.64
CA ILE A 182 2.36 7.91 7.35
C ILE A 182 2.86 9.15 8.10
N ARG A 183 2.86 10.32 7.45
CA ARG A 183 3.25 11.58 8.08
C ARG A 183 2.25 12.03 9.15
N THR A 184 0.96 12.01 8.84
CA THR A 184 -0.11 12.43 9.78
C THR A 184 -0.10 11.63 11.08
N HIS A 185 0.14 10.32 11.00
CA HIS A 185 0.17 9.44 12.17
C HIS A 185 1.58 9.22 12.74
N ALA A 186 2.58 9.96 12.24
CA ALA A 186 3.99 9.82 12.61
C ALA A 186 4.48 8.36 12.60
N CYS A 187 4.00 7.59 11.62
CA CYS A 187 4.35 6.19 11.42
C CYS A 187 5.81 6.09 10.95
N ARG A 188 6.60 5.26 11.63
CA ARG A 188 8.05 5.09 11.42
C ARG A 188 8.40 3.61 11.32
N ALA A 189 9.58 3.32 10.79
CA ALA A 189 10.17 1.99 10.76
C ALA A 189 10.25 1.31 12.15
N SER A 190 10.49 2.12 13.19
CA SER A 190 10.54 1.70 14.61
C SER A 190 9.18 1.65 15.31
N SER A 191 8.08 1.85 14.58
CA SER A 191 6.74 1.63 15.14
C SER A 191 6.55 0.15 15.48
N GLU A 192 5.46 -0.17 16.16
CA GLU A 192 5.14 -1.55 16.54
C GLU A 192 3.93 -2.11 15.80
N GLY A 193 3.87 -3.44 15.70
CA GLY A 193 2.75 -4.19 15.13
C GLY A 193 2.37 -3.73 13.73
N LEU A 194 1.06 -3.62 13.50
CA LEU A 194 0.50 -3.31 12.17
C LEU A 194 0.92 -1.93 11.64
N MET A 195 1.26 -0.95 12.49
CA MET A 195 1.79 0.32 12.03
C MET A 195 3.18 0.14 11.39
N ALA A 196 4.06 -0.62 12.05
CA ALA A 196 5.37 -0.96 11.51
C ALA A 196 5.25 -1.73 10.20
N ALA A 197 4.38 -2.74 10.16
CA ALA A 197 4.14 -3.52 8.96
C ALA A 197 3.65 -2.64 7.79
N ALA A 198 2.71 -1.74 8.05
CA ALA A 198 2.20 -0.80 7.05
C ALA A 198 3.31 0.14 6.52
N PHE A 199 4.21 0.60 7.39
CA PHE A 199 5.38 1.37 7.00
C PHE A 199 6.30 0.59 6.06
N TRP A 200 6.62 -0.66 6.38
CA TRP A 200 7.53 -1.47 5.58
C TRP A 200 6.94 -1.88 4.22
N VAL A 201 5.63 -2.10 4.15
CA VAL A 201 4.93 -2.25 2.85
C VAL A 201 5.06 -0.97 2.02
N TYR A 202 4.77 0.19 2.60
CA TYR A 202 4.92 1.47 1.92
C TYR A 202 6.36 1.71 1.44
N ALA A 203 7.35 1.46 2.29
CA ALA A 203 8.76 1.65 1.98
C ALA A 203 9.18 0.88 0.72
N ARG A 204 8.72 -0.37 0.60
CA ARG A 204 8.97 -1.19 -0.60
C ARG A 204 8.24 -0.66 -1.83
N GLN A 205 7.01 -0.17 -1.69
CA GLN A 205 6.27 0.48 -2.79
C GLN A 205 6.98 1.76 -3.27
N ASP A 206 7.46 2.59 -2.34
CA ASP A 206 8.18 3.83 -2.64
C ASP A 206 9.52 3.55 -3.33
N ILE A 207 10.26 2.52 -2.88
CA ILE A 207 11.47 2.03 -3.57
C ILE A 207 11.14 1.56 -4.99
N ALA A 208 10.10 0.75 -5.17
CA ALA A 208 9.73 0.25 -6.49
C ALA A 208 9.37 1.41 -7.44
N MET A 209 8.61 2.38 -6.95
CA MET A 209 8.29 3.61 -7.68
C MET A 209 9.55 4.40 -8.04
N ALA A 210 10.45 4.60 -7.08
CA ALA A 210 11.70 5.33 -7.26
C ALA A 210 12.60 4.70 -8.32
N LEU A 211 12.71 3.36 -8.35
CA LEU A 211 13.46 2.62 -9.37
C LEU A 211 12.82 2.75 -10.76
N VAL A 212 11.50 2.58 -10.87
CA VAL A 212 10.77 2.68 -12.15
C VAL A 212 10.90 4.08 -12.75
N HIS A 213 10.93 5.11 -11.92
CA HIS A 213 10.97 6.51 -12.35
C HIS A 213 12.36 7.13 -12.30
N GLU A 214 13.40 6.37 -11.97
CA GLU A 214 14.78 6.84 -11.82
C GLU A 214 14.86 8.13 -10.97
N CYS A 215 14.16 8.13 -9.83
CA CYS A 215 14.08 9.28 -8.94
C CYS A 215 14.35 8.87 -7.48
N PRO A 216 14.63 9.83 -6.57
CA PRO A 216 14.70 9.52 -5.14
C PRO A 216 13.37 9.00 -4.60
N THR A 217 13.42 8.25 -3.49
CA THR A 217 12.22 7.86 -2.73
C THR A 217 11.46 9.11 -2.25
N MET A 218 10.12 9.04 -2.21
CA MET A 218 9.31 10.17 -1.73
C MET A 218 9.47 10.41 -0.23
N LEU A 219 9.68 9.34 0.55
CA LEU A 219 10.10 9.45 1.93
C LEU A 219 11.63 9.24 2.00
N PRO A 220 12.41 10.29 2.34
CA PRO A 220 13.86 10.16 2.48
C PRO A 220 14.23 9.10 3.53
N PRO A 221 15.23 8.23 3.27
CA PRO A 221 15.63 7.16 4.20
C PRO A 221 16.03 7.65 5.59
N ASP A 222 16.53 8.88 5.69
CA ASP A 222 16.91 9.51 6.96
C ASP A 222 15.70 9.84 7.85
N GLU A 223 14.50 9.96 7.25
CA GLU A 223 13.24 10.23 7.96
C GLU A 223 12.54 8.94 8.42
N TRP A 224 13.06 7.75 8.05
CA TRP A 224 12.38 6.47 8.33
C TRP A 224 12.33 6.14 9.84
N GLY A 225 13.22 6.73 10.64
CA GLY A 225 13.29 6.49 12.09
C GLY A 225 13.67 5.06 12.42
N VAL A 226 14.64 4.49 11.67
CA VAL A 226 15.20 3.16 11.92
C VAL A 226 16.09 3.15 13.16
N SER A 227 16.11 2.03 13.88
CA SER A 227 17.02 1.76 14.99
C SER A 227 17.49 0.32 14.86
N TRP A 228 18.79 0.13 14.67
CA TRP A 228 19.37 -1.18 14.40
C TRP A 228 20.12 -1.69 15.63
N ASP A 229 19.84 -2.92 16.04
CA ASP A 229 20.65 -3.63 17.02
C ASP A 229 21.90 -4.20 16.33
N GLU A 230 23.07 -3.99 16.93
CA GLU A 230 24.34 -4.53 16.44
C GLU A 230 24.37 -6.06 16.49
N GLN A 231 23.60 -6.66 17.39
CA GLN A 231 23.47 -8.12 17.59
C GLN A 231 22.21 -8.69 16.92
N GLU A 232 21.56 -7.95 16.02
CA GLU A 232 20.36 -8.43 15.33
C GLU A 232 20.64 -9.68 14.50
N THR A 233 19.82 -10.70 14.71
CA THR A 233 19.91 -12.00 14.02
C THR A 233 18.59 -12.39 13.35
N ARG A 234 17.50 -11.70 13.65
CA ARG A 234 16.18 -11.97 13.05
C ARG A 234 16.21 -11.60 11.58
N GLU A 235 15.78 -12.54 10.75
CA GLU A 235 15.89 -12.40 9.31
C GLU A 235 15.02 -11.27 8.76
N GLY A 236 13.81 -11.08 9.31
CA GLY A 236 12.95 -9.96 8.93
C GLY A 236 13.63 -8.60 9.20
N GLN A 237 14.32 -8.44 10.33
CA GLN A 237 15.01 -7.18 10.63
C GLN A 237 16.23 -6.96 9.73
N LEU A 238 17.02 -8.01 9.48
CA LEU A 238 18.13 -7.95 8.53
C LEU A 238 17.65 -7.68 7.10
N GLY A 239 16.49 -8.21 6.71
CA GLY A 239 15.83 -7.90 5.45
C GLY A 239 15.36 -6.45 5.37
N ASN A 240 14.76 -5.92 6.44
CA ASN A 240 14.37 -4.51 6.52
C ASN A 240 15.59 -3.57 6.50
N GLN A 241 16.74 -3.97 7.08
CA GLN A 241 18.01 -3.25 6.92
C GLN A 241 18.44 -3.18 5.45
N MET A 242 18.32 -4.29 4.71
CA MET A 242 18.58 -4.33 3.26
C MET A 242 17.69 -3.35 2.48
N VAL A 243 16.39 -3.33 2.79
CA VAL A 243 15.42 -2.41 2.18
C VAL A 243 15.82 -0.95 2.44
N TRP A 244 16.22 -0.61 3.66
CA TRP A 244 16.67 0.74 4.01
C TRP A 244 17.99 1.13 3.32
N LEU A 245 18.97 0.22 3.26
CA LEU A 245 20.23 0.44 2.52
C LEU A 245 19.97 0.67 1.03
N LEU A 246 19.07 -0.11 0.42
CA LEU A 246 18.66 0.09 -0.98
C LEU A 246 18.04 1.48 -1.18
N ALA A 247 17.15 1.92 -0.29
CA ALA A 247 16.56 3.25 -0.36
C ALA A 247 17.63 4.36 -0.30
N ARG A 248 18.67 4.20 0.52
CA ARG A 248 19.81 5.14 0.59
C ARG A 248 20.63 5.16 -0.68
N VAL A 249 20.89 4.01 -1.29
CA VAL A 249 21.57 3.91 -2.59
C VAL A 249 20.76 4.62 -3.67
N ILE A 250 19.45 4.39 -3.73
CA ILE A 250 18.53 5.06 -4.66
C ILE A 250 18.56 6.58 -4.45
N ALA A 251 18.40 7.03 -3.21
CA ALA A 251 18.41 8.46 -2.87
C ALA A 251 19.74 9.14 -3.23
N HIS A 252 20.87 8.45 -3.03
CA HIS A 252 22.18 8.95 -3.44
C HIS A 252 22.36 8.97 -4.97
N THR A 253 21.86 7.95 -5.66
CA THR A 253 22.05 7.78 -7.11
C THR A 253 21.22 8.78 -7.91
N PHE A 254 19.97 9.01 -7.51
CA PHE A 254 19.03 9.87 -8.23
C PHE A 254 18.89 11.27 -7.62
N ARG A 255 19.81 11.68 -6.74
CA ARG A 255 19.81 13.05 -6.19
C ARG A 255 20.00 14.07 -7.31
N SER A 256 19.39 15.24 -7.17
CA SER A 256 19.66 16.37 -8.06
C SER A 256 21.16 16.74 -8.01
N THR A 257 21.76 16.94 -9.19
CA THR A 257 23.21 17.11 -9.45
C THR A 257 23.79 18.42 -8.90
N THR A 258 23.65 18.67 -7.61
CA THR A 258 24.14 19.89 -6.93
C THR A 258 25.44 19.68 -6.15
N GLY A 259 25.92 18.43 -6.05
CA GLY A 259 27.16 18.09 -5.36
C GLY A 259 28.39 18.09 -6.27
N SER A 260 29.56 18.35 -5.70
CA SER A 260 30.83 18.13 -6.41
C SER A 260 31.01 16.64 -6.73
N VAL A 261 31.71 16.33 -7.83
CA VAL A 261 32.03 14.95 -8.23
C VAL A 261 32.72 14.19 -7.08
N GLN A 262 33.57 14.89 -6.32
CA GLN A 262 34.25 14.33 -5.16
C GLN A 262 33.27 13.92 -4.05
N ALA A 263 32.32 14.79 -3.68
CA ALA A 263 31.32 14.47 -2.66
C ALA A 263 30.41 13.29 -3.07
N LEU A 264 30.13 13.15 -4.37
CA LEU A 264 29.41 11.99 -4.90
C LEU A 264 30.23 10.70 -4.75
N SER A 265 31.51 10.74 -5.10
CA SER A 265 32.42 9.60 -4.97
C SER A 265 32.59 9.17 -3.50
N GLU A 266 32.73 10.13 -2.58
CA GLU A 266 32.85 9.86 -1.14
C GLU A 266 31.57 9.24 -0.58
N GLY A 267 30.40 9.77 -0.95
CA GLY A 267 29.11 9.21 -0.53
C GLY A 267 28.91 7.78 -1.05
N ARG A 268 29.26 7.52 -2.32
CA ARG A 268 29.22 6.17 -2.90
C ARG A 268 30.15 5.21 -2.14
N ALA A 269 31.38 5.63 -1.85
CA ALA A 269 32.34 4.79 -1.11
C ALA A 269 31.83 4.47 0.31
N SER A 270 31.20 5.44 0.99
CA SER A 270 30.56 5.21 2.29
C SER A 270 29.45 4.16 2.21
N LEU A 271 28.55 4.29 1.22
CA LEU A 271 27.45 3.33 1.05
C LEU A 271 27.94 1.91 0.75
N ILE A 272 28.98 1.76 -0.08
CA ILE A 272 29.60 0.47 -0.35
C ILE A 272 30.15 -0.13 0.96
N LYS A 273 30.89 0.66 1.75
CA LYS A 273 31.44 0.20 3.02
C LYS A 273 30.34 -0.25 4.00
N GLU A 274 29.23 0.48 4.07
CA GLU A 274 28.10 0.12 4.92
C GLU A 274 27.39 -1.16 4.44
N LEU A 275 27.23 -1.33 3.13
CA LEU A 275 26.66 -2.53 2.53
C LEU A 275 27.54 -3.75 2.78
N ASP A 276 28.86 -3.63 2.59
CA ASP A 276 29.83 -4.70 2.88
C ASP A 276 29.80 -5.05 4.38
N ALA A 277 29.80 -4.05 5.27
CA ALA A 277 29.72 -4.28 6.70
C ALA A 277 28.40 -4.92 7.14
N TRP A 278 27.29 -4.64 6.46
CA TRP A 278 26.04 -5.36 6.68
C TRP A 278 26.14 -6.81 6.17
N HIS A 279 26.67 -7.01 4.97
CA HIS A 279 26.80 -8.33 4.34
C HIS A 279 27.70 -9.29 5.12
N GLU A 280 28.79 -8.80 5.69
CA GLU A 280 29.72 -9.60 6.51
C GLU A 280 29.13 -10.00 7.87
N ARG A 281 28.15 -9.24 8.39
CA ARG A 281 27.46 -9.56 9.65
C ARG A 281 26.30 -10.54 9.49
N LEU A 282 25.91 -10.87 8.26
CA LEU A 282 24.80 -11.77 8.03
C LEU A 282 25.08 -13.18 8.60
N PRO A 283 24.11 -13.79 9.30
CA PRO A 283 24.21 -15.18 9.75
C PRO A 283 24.42 -16.17 8.60
N GLU A 284 24.91 -17.36 8.91
CA GLU A 284 25.07 -18.44 7.93
C GLU A 284 23.76 -18.83 7.24
N SER A 285 22.60 -18.58 7.84
CA SER A 285 21.30 -18.85 7.20
C SER A 285 21.07 -18.04 5.91
N PHE A 286 21.71 -16.86 5.79
CA PHE A 286 21.72 -16.04 4.58
C PHE A 286 22.75 -16.50 3.55
N ARG A 287 23.65 -17.43 3.92
CA ARG A 287 24.65 -18.02 3.03
C ARG A 287 24.07 -19.29 2.43
N GLY A 288 23.54 -19.20 1.22
CA GLY A 288 23.06 -20.39 0.50
C GLY A 288 24.18 -21.40 0.26
N THR A 289 23.90 -22.69 0.47
CA THR A 289 24.84 -23.79 0.23
C THR A 289 24.76 -24.24 -1.22
N ALA A 290 25.89 -24.27 -1.92
CA ALA A 290 25.94 -24.73 -3.30
C ALA A 290 25.59 -26.22 -3.39
N PHE A 291 24.78 -26.61 -4.38
CA PHE A 291 24.44 -28.01 -4.62
C PHE A 291 24.35 -28.30 -6.12
N GLY A 292 24.71 -29.52 -6.52
CA GLY A 292 24.65 -29.96 -7.91
C GLY A 292 25.69 -29.30 -8.84
N PRO A 293 25.67 -29.67 -10.13
CA PRO A 293 26.52 -29.04 -11.14
C PRO A 293 26.03 -27.62 -11.47
N PRO A 294 26.88 -26.75 -12.05
CA PRO A 294 26.43 -25.48 -12.62
C PRO A 294 25.31 -25.70 -13.63
N LEU A 295 24.33 -24.78 -13.63
CA LEU A 295 23.32 -24.67 -14.68
C LEU A 295 24.01 -24.31 -16.00
N GLU A 296 23.31 -24.52 -17.12
CA GLU A 296 23.84 -24.22 -18.47
C GLU A 296 24.32 -22.76 -18.61
N GLU A 297 23.75 -21.85 -17.82
CA GLU A 297 24.07 -20.43 -17.76
C GLU A 297 25.31 -20.10 -16.90
N GLY A 298 25.95 -21.11 -16.30
CA GLY A 298 27.14 -20.95 -15.46
C GLY A 298 26.85 -20.63 -13.99
N PHE A 299 25.58 -20.56 -13.59
CA PHE A 299 25.19 -20.35 -12.19
C PHE A 299 25.28 -21.64 -11.39
N LEU A 300 25.86 -21.58 -10.19
CA LEU A 300 25.83 -22.67 -9.22
C LEU A 300 24.51 -22.63 -8.43
N PRO A 301 23.68 -23.68 -8.48
CA PRO A 301 22.47 -23.74 -7.67
C PRO A 301 22.82 -23.62 -6.19
N ARG A 302 22.06 -22.81 -5.45
CA ARG A 302 22.22 -22.64 -4.00
C ARG A 302 20.92 -22.93 -3.27
N TRP A 303 21.01 -23.72 -2.21
CA TRP A 303 19.93 -24.00 -1.29
C TRP A 303 20.06 -23.11 -0.06
N PHE A 304 18.96 -22.50 0.39
CA PHE A 304 18.93 -21.64 1.56
C PHE A 304 18.14 -22.31 2.68
N ALA A 305 18.63 -22.19 3.92
CA ALA A 305 18.04 -22.86 5.07
C ALA A 305 16.66 -22.29 5.46
N VAL A 306 16.42 -21.02 5.15
CA VAL A 306 15.13 -20.38 5.35
C VAL A 306 14.48 -20.11 4.00
N PRO A 307 13.29 -20.68 3.74
CA PRO A 307 12.51 -20.38 2.55
C PRO A 307 11.79 -19.04 2.74
N SER A 308 12.53 -17.93 2.78
CA SER A 308 11.96 -16.63 3.16
C SER A 308 11.18 -15.92 2.05
N THR A 309 11.20 -16.40 0.79
CA THR A 309 10.16 -16.11 -0.22
C THR A 309 10.29 -17.08 -1.40
N GLY A 310 9.36 -18.02 -1.52
CA GLY A 310 9.37 -18.99 -2.62
C GLY A 310 8.94 -20.37 -2.16
N LYS A 311 7.70 -20.51 -1.67
CA LYS A 311 7.01 -21.78 -1.89
C LYS A 311 6.56 -21.75 -3.34
N GLU A 312 7.43 -22.16 -4.27
CA GLU A 312 6.88 -22.88 -5.41
C GLU A 312 6.20 -24.10 -4.82
N SER A 313 4.87 -24.08 -4.82
CA SER A 313 4.10 -25.30 -4.60
C SER A 313 4.67 -26.33 -5.56
N PRO A 314 5.14 -27.50 -5.08
CA PRO A 314 5.57 -28.54 -5.98
C PRO A 314 4.34 -28.89 -6.80
N ASN A 315 4.34 -28.52 -8.08
CA ASN A 315 3.27 -28.91 -8.97
C ASN A 315 3.24 -30.43 -8.95
N THR A 316 2.13 -30.91 -8.41
CA THR A 316 1.66 -32.27 -8.31
C THR A 316 2.05 -33.06 -9.56
N THR A 317 2.79 -34.15 -9.36
CA THR A 317 2.87 -35.32 -10.25
C THR A 317 2.97 -35.05 -11.76
N LEU A 318 4.14 -35.33 -12.33
CA LEU A 318 4.18 -36.10 -13.57
C LEU A 318 5.01 -37.35 -13.35
N THR A 319 4.32 -38.47 -13.54
CA THR A 319 4.76 -39.85 -13.71
C THR A 319 6.04 -40.02 -14.51
#